data_AF-A0A178MTD5-F1
#
_entry.id   AF-A0A178MTD5-F1
#
_cell.length_a   1.000
_cell.length_b   1.000
_cell.length_c   1.000
_cell.angle_alpha   90.00
_cell.angle_beta   90.00
_cell.angle_gamma   90.00
#
_symmetry.space_group_name_H-M   'P 1'
#
loop_
_entity.id
_entity.type
_entity.pdbx_description
1 polymer ?
#
loop_
_entity_poly.entity_id
_entity_poly.type
_entity_poly.pdbx_seq_one_letter_code
_entity_poly.pdbx_strand_id
1 'polypeptide(L)'
;MSEPARYVVYDLEYTSWPGSWERGWTGPGEHREIVQIGAVRVEAAFRELESLCLLVRPRINPTLSSYFVELTGISQAALDGEGVDVVDALEGLLRFAEPDLPLVANGGDALVIAENCRLAGIANRFLGRTHDVYPHLLAATGRTHLFSADLPKLFDLDPCGRGHDALADARAVAGALAKVRFPT
;
A
#
# COMPACT_ATOMS: atom_id res chain seq x y z
N MET A 1 8.21 24.40 9.45
CA MET A 1 6.81 23.93 9.42
C MET A 1 6.66 22.98 10.60
N SER A 2 5.61 23.07 11.41
CA SER A 2 5.40 22.08 12.48
C SER A 2 5.08 20.74 11.84
N GLU A 3 5.52 19.64 12.45
CA GLU A 3 5.10 18.30 12.06
C GLU A 3 3.57 18.22 11.98
N PRO A 4 3.00 17.56 10.97
CA PRO A 4 1.58 17.29 10.93
C PRO A 4 1.22 16.38 12.10
N ALA A 5 0.12 16.70 12.79
CA ALA A 5 -0.30 15.95 13.97
C ALA A 5 -0.76 14.51 13.64
N ARG A 6 -1.01 14.21 12.36
CA ARG A 6 -1.54 12.94 11.85
C ARG A 6 -1.05 12.65 10.45
N TYR A 7 -0.99 11.37 10.12
CA TYR A 7 -0.60 10.84 8.81
C TYR A 7 -1.58 9.74 8.39
N VAL A 8 -1.59 9.41 7.10
CA VAL A 8 -2.15 8.15 6.60
C VAL A 8 -1.00 7.28 6.13
N VAL A 9 -0.80 6.13 6.77
CA VAL A 9 0.12 5.10 6.27
C VAL A 9 -0.70 4.18 5.38
N TYR A 10 -0.23 3.88 4.16
CA TYR A 10 -0.92 2.99 3.25
C TYR A 10 0.04 2.02 2.56
N ASP A 11 -0.52 0.92 2.09
CA ASP A 11 0.16 -0.12 1.31
C ASP A 11 -0.84 -0.65 0.25
N LEU A 12 -0.33 -1.22 -0.84
CA LEU A 12 -1.12 -1.67 -1.99
C LEU A 12 -0.72 -3.08 -2.42
N GLU A 13 -1.71 -3.94 -2.62
CA GLU A 13 -1.53 -5.16 -3.41
C GLU A 13 -2.03 -4.93 -4.83
N TYR A 14 -1.29 -5.42 -5.82
CA TYR A 14 -1.61 -5.23 -7.23
C TYR A 14 -1.26 -6.44 -8.10
N THR A 15 -1.95 -6.59 -9.22
CA THR A 15 -1.85 -7.75 -10.10
C THR A 15 -0.41 -8.12 -10.42
N SER A 16 -0.05 -9.38 -10.21
CA SER A 16 1.30 -9.90 -10.40
C SER A 16 1.30 -11.35 -10.86
N TRP A 17 2.41 -11.79 -11.44
CA TRP A 17 2.63 -13.13 -11.97
C TRP A 17 4.03 -13.61 -11.56
N PRO A 18 4.34 -14.92 -11.74
CA PRO A 18 5.68 -15.42 -11.46
C PRO A 18 6.75 -14.60 -12.18
N GLY A 19 7.67 -14.04 -11.41
CA GLY A 19 8.78 -13.22 -11.89
C GLY A 19 8.46 -11.75 -12.23
N SER A 20 7.22 -11.27 -12.06
CA SER A 20 6.86 -9.90 -12.49
C SER A 20 7.69 -8.82 -11.79
N TRP A 21 8.05 -9.05 -10.52
CA TRP A 21 8.92 -8.15 -9.76
C TRP A 21 10.29 -7.99 -10.41
N GLU A 22 10.95 -9.10 -10.76
CA GLU A 22 12.31 -9.13 -11.31
C GLU A 22 12.40 -8.46 -12.68
N ARG A 23 11.33 -8.54 -13.48
CA ARG A 23 11.21 -7.86 -14.79
C ARG A 23 10.47 -6.53 -14.71
N GLY A 24 10.11 -6.05 -13.52
CA GLY A 24 9.45 -4.75 -13.32
C GLY A 24 8.13 -4.58 -14.07
N TRP A 25 7.29 -5.63 -14.11
CA TRP A 25 6.00 -5.64 -14.82
C TRP A 25 6.09 -5.25 -16.31
N THR A 26 7.19 -5.58 -16.99
CA THR A 26 7.38 -5.30 -18.42
C THR A 26 6.92 -6.42 -19.35
N GLY A 27 6.37 -7.51 -18.80
CA GLY A 27 5.86 -8.63 -19.59
C GLY A 27 4.61 -8.25 -20.40
N PRO A 28 4.28 -9.01 -21.47
CA PRO A 28 3.08 -8.74 -22.27
C PRO A 28 1.80 -8.80 -21.43
N GLY A 29 1.04 -7.70 -21.44
CA GLY A 29 -0.22 -7.58 -20.69
C GLY A 29 -0.07 -7.33 -19.18
N GLU A 30 1.17 -7.22 -18.69
CA GLU A 30 1.41 -6.90 -17.29
C GLU A 30 1.12 -5.43 -17.02
N HIS A 31 0.16 -5.21 -16.15
CA HIS A 31 -0.17 -3.91 -15.58
C HIS A 31 -0.20 -4.06 -14.07
N ARG A 32 0.18 -3.02 -13.33
CA ARG A 32 0.06 -3.03 -11.87
C ARG A 32 -1.31 -2.49 -11.49
N GLU A 33 -2.36 -3.27 -11.73
CA GLU A 33 -3.72 -2.89 -11.33
C GLU A 33 -3.91 -3.15 -9.84
N ILE A 34 -4.32 -2.14 -9.09
CA ILE A 34 -4.56 -2.27 -7.65
C ILE A 34 -5.67 -3.31 -7.42
N VAL A 35 -5.41 -4.24 -6.51
CA VAL A 35 -6.34 -5.30 -6.06
C VAL A 35 -6.74 -5.10 -4.60
N GLN A 36 -5.88 -4.50 -3.77
CA GLN A 36 -6.20 -4.15 -2.39
C GLN A 36 -5.58 -2.80 -2.02
N ILE A 37 -6.33 -1.98 -1.28
CA ILE A 37 -5.82 -0.79 -0.60
C ILE A 37 -5.97 -1.02 0.90
N GLY A 38 -4.87 -0.99 1.63
CA GLY A 38 -4.84 -0.95 3.08
C GLY A 38 -4.31 0.37 3.56
N ALA A 39 -4.98 1.01 4.52
CA ALA A 39 -4.50 2.25 5.09
C ALA A 39 -4.87 2.38 6.57
N VAL A 40 -4.01 3.05 7.33
CA VAL A 40 -4.26 3.44 8.72
C VAL A 40 -4.02 4.92 8.90
N ARG A 41 -4.96 5.59 9.56
CA ARG A 41 -4.77 6.96 10.04
C ARG A 41 -4.09 6.88 11.39
N VAL A 42 -2.99 7.60 11.56
CA VAL A 42 -2.19 7.57 12.77
C VAL A 42 -1.96 8.97 13.32
N GLU A 43 -1.71 9.08 14.63
CA GLU A 43 -1.15 10.31 15.22
C GLU A 43 0.37 10.41 15.00
N ALA A 44 0.98 11.51 15.45
CA ALA A 44 2.43 11.74 15.33
C ALA A 44 3.30 10.60 15.92
N ALA A 45 2.85 9.93 16.98
CA ALA A 45 3.56 8.78 17.55
C ALA A 45 3.24 7.44 16.84
N PHE A 46 2.65 7.49 15.64
CA PHE A 46 2.24 6.34 14.83
C PHE A 46 1.25 5.38 15.50
N ARG A 47 0.48 5.84 16.51
CA ARG A 47 -0.64 5.08 17.06
C ARG A 47 -1.83 5.15 16.09
N GLU A 48 -2.37 3.99 15.73
CA GLU A 48 -3.57 3.86 14.89
C GLU A 48 -4.80 4.52 15.54
N LEU A 49 -5.52 5.29 14.74
CA LEU A 49 -6.77 5.96 15.10
C LEU A 49 -7.95 5.35 14.36
N GLU A 50 -7.74 4.94 13.11
CA GLU A 50 -8.75 4.42 12.20
C GLU A 50 -8.05 3.63 11.08
N SER A 51 -8.75 2.69 10.44
CA SER A 51 -8.25 1.93 9.31
C SER A 51 -9.23 1.88 8.14
N LEU A 52 -8.70 1.71 6.94
CA LEU A 52 -9.41 1.47 5.69
C LEU A 52 -8.85 0.19 5.04
N CYS A 53 -9.73 -0.67 4.55
CA CYS A 53 -9.36 -1.82 3.72
C CYS A 53 -10.38 -1.93 2.58
N LEU A 54 -9.91 -1.89 1.34
CA LEU A 54 -10.75 -1.96 0.15
C LEU A 54 -10.19 -3.02 -0.81
N LEU A 55 -11.05 -3.91 -1.29
CA LEU A 55 -10.74 -4.75 -2.46
C LEU A 55 -11.11 -4.00 -3.73
N VAL A 56 -10.27 -4.09 -4.75
CA VAL A 56 -10.37 -3.32 -5.99
C VAL A 56 -10.37 -4.27 -7.16
N ARG A 57 -11.42 -4.27 -7.97
CA ARG A 57 -11.53 -5.15 -9.13
C ARG A 57 -10.68 -4.61 -10.29
N PRO A 58 -9.64 -5.32 -10.75
CA PRO A 58 -8.89 -4.93 -11.95
C PRO A 58 -9.78 -4.92 -13.19
N ARG A 59 -9.49 -4.03 -14.14
CA ARG A 59 -10.28 -3.88 -15.37
C ARG A 59 -9.64 -4.60 -16.56
N ILE A 60 -8.31 -4.68 -16.61
CA ILE A 60 -7.55 -5.29 -17.71
C ILE A 60 -7.31 -6.77 -17.44
N ASN A 61 -6.90 -7.10 -16.21
CA ASN A 61 -6.65 -8.46 -15.74
C ASN A 61 -7.62 -8.85 -14.60
N PRO A 62 -8.94 -8.97 -14.86
CA PRO A 62 -9.94 -9.21 -13.82
C PRO A 62 -9.84 -10.59 -13.15
N THR A 63 -9.17 -11.55 -13.80
CA THR A 63 -8.89 -12.87 -13.26
C THR A 63 -7.52 -12.86 -12.60
N LEU A 64 -7.50 -13.05 -11.28
CA LEU A 64 -6.26 -13.12 -10.50
C LEU A 64 -5.40 -14.33 -10.91
N SER A 65 -4.09 -14.13 -10.98
CA SER A 65 -3.16 -15.24 -11.19
C SER A 65 -3.10 -16.12 -9.93
N SER A 66 -2.83 -17.42 -10.09
CA SER A 66 -2.65 -18.32 -8.94
C SER A 66 -1.50 -17.84 -8.03
N TYR A 67 -0.44 -17.30 -8.64
CA TYR A 67 0.67 -16.69 -7.92
C TYR A 67 0.23 -15.55 -7.00
N PHE A 68 -0.57 -14.61 -7.52
CA PHE A 68 -1.07 -13.48 -6.74
C PHE A 68 -1.97 -13.95 -5.59
N VAL A 69 -2.86 -14.92 -5.85
CA VAL A 69 -3.74 -15.51 -4.82
C VAL A 69 -2.93 -16.21 -3.73
N GLU A 70 -1.91 -16.99 -4.11
CA GLU A 70 -1.03 -17.69 -3.16
C GLU A 70 -0.18 -16.73 -2.34
N LEU A 71 0.27 -15.63 -2.95
CA LEU A 71 1.09 -14.60 -2.32
C LEU A 71 0.27 -13.83 -1.27
N THR A 72 -0.86 -13.26 -1.69
CA THR A 72 -1.66 -12.32 -0.89
C THR A 72 -2.75 -12.99 -0.05
N GLY A 73 -3.24 -14.15 -0.47
CA GLY A 73 -4.42 -14.79 0.11
C GLY A 73 -5.75 -14.22 -0.38
N ILE A 74 -5.75 -13.19 -1.23
CA ILE A 74 -6.98 -12.62 -1.80
C ILE A 74 -7.56 -13.60 -2.82
N SER A 75 -8.72 -14.17 -2.51
CA SER A 75 -9.40 -15.10 -3.40
C SER A 75 -10.19 -14.35 -4.50
N GLN A 76 -10.32 -14.97 -5.67
CA GLN A 76 -11.19 -14.46 -6.74
C GLN A 76 -12.64 -14.28 -6.24
N ALA A 77 -13.15 -15.21 -5.42
CA ALA A 77 -14.51 -15.13 -4.89
C ALA A 77 -14.73 -13.88 -3.99
N ALA A 78 -13.75 -13.54 -3.15
CA ALA A 78 -13.80 -12.32 -2.35
C ALA A 78 -13.73 -11.06 -3.24
N LEU A 79 -12.84 -11.06 -4.24
CA LEU A 79 -12.72 -9.96 -5.19
C LEU A 79 -14.01 -9.76 -6.01
N ASP A 80 -14.65 -10.84 -6.44
CA ASP A 80 -15.89 -10.78 -7.21
C ASP A 80 -17.05 -10.28 -6.35
N GLY A 81 -17.13 -10.70 -5.09
CA GLY A 81 -18.20 -10.33 -4.16
C GLY A 81 -18.08 -8.93 -3.54
N GLU A 82 -16.86 -8.50 -3.21
CA GLU A 82 -16.59 -7.31 -2.40
C GLU A 82 -15.79 -6.23 -3.15
N GLY A 83 -15.15 -6.58 -4.27
CA GLY A 83 -14.32 -5.67 -5.04
C GLY A 83 -15.10 -4.50 -5.62
N VAL A 84 -14.62 -3.29 -5.33
CA VAL A 84 -15.14 -2.03 -5.90
C VAL A 84 -14.33 -1.62 -7.13
N ASP A 85 -14.83 -0.64 -7.87
CA ASP A 85 -14.09 -0.06 -8.99
C ASP A 85 -12.90 0.78 -8.49
N VAL A 86 -11.80 0.80 -9.27
CA VAL A 86 -10.57 1.53 -8.93
C VAL A 86 -10.81 3.03 -8.70
N VAL A 87 -11.75 3.65 -9.39
CA VAL A 87 -12.08 5.08 -9.18
C VAL A 87 -12.70 5.26 -7.80
N ASP A 88 -13.66 4.42 -7.42
CA ASP A 88 -14.31 4.47 -6.11
C ASP A 88 -13.32 4.18 -4.97
N ALA A 89 -12.40 3.24 -5.20
CA ALA A 89 -11.37 2.88 -4.23
C ALA A 89 -10.40 4.04 -3.97
N LEU A 90 -9.92 4.69 -5.03
CA LEU A 90 -9.02 5.85 -4.93
C LEU A 90 -9.72 7.06 -4.32
N GLU A 91 -11.00 7.31 -4.65
CA GLU A 91 -11.82 8.31 -3.97
C GLU A 91 -12.02 7.98 -2.48
N GLY A 92 -12.20 6.69 -2.15
CA GLY A 92 -12.24 6.19 -0.77
C GLY A 92 -10.97 6.53 0.01
N LEU A 93 -9.80 6.25 -0.56
CA LEU A 93 -8.51 6.59 0.05
C LEU A 93 -8.32 8.11 0.20
N LEU A 94 -8.76 8.91 -0.77
CA LEU A 94 -8.68 10.38 -0.69
C LEU A 94 -9.56 10.94 0.42
N ARG A 95 -10.80 10.46 0.55
CA ARG A 95 -11.70 10.81 1.67
C ARG A 95 -11.09 10.40 3.01
N PHE A 96 -10.46 9.23 3.05
CA PHE A 96 -9.76 8.76 4.25
C PHE A 96 -8.53 9.63 4.61
N ALA A 97 -7.99 10.39 3.65
CA ALA A 97 -6.92 11.36 3.87
C ALA A 97 -7.40 12.82 4.02
N GLU A 98 -8.68 13.09 4.25
CA GLU A 98 -9.19 14.44 4.50
C GLU A 98 -8.82 15.00 5.90
N PRO A 99 -8.68 16.33 6.07
CA PRO A 99 -8.72 17.37 5.03
C PRO A 99 -7.30 17.67 4.51
N ASP A 100 -6.66 16.68 3.88
CA ASP A 100 -5.30 16.71 3.32
C ASP A 100 -4.18 16.27 4.27
N LEU A 101 -4.42 15.18 5.00
CA LEU A 101 -3.36 14.46 5.68
C LEU A 101 -2.31 13.97 4.66
N PRO A 102 -1.00 14.06 4.99
CA PRO A 102 0.05 13.44 4.20
C PRO A 102 -0.15 11.93 4.17
N LEU A 103 0.06 11.33 3.00
CA LEU A 103 0.06 9.90 2.83
C LEU A 103 1.51 9.40 2.80
N VAL A 104 1.78 8.27 3.45
CA VAL A 104 3.10 7.66 3.48
C VAL A 104 3.01 6.19 3.13
N ALA A 105 3.95 5.70 2.33
CA ALA A 105 4.05 4.30 1.94
C ALA A 105 5.51 3.84 1.94
N ASN A 106 5.71 2.53 2.04
CA ASN A 106 7.03 1.92 1.98
C ASN A 106 7.39 1.57 0.53
N GLY A 107 7.95 2.52 -0.21
CA GLY A 107 8.47 2.31 -1.55
C GLY A 107 7.57 2.88 -2.66
N GLY A 108 7.39 2.09 -3.72
CA GLY A 108 6.93 2.56 -5.04
C GLY A 108 5.42 2.77 -5.22
N ASP A 109 4.60 2.65 -4.20
CA ASP A 109 3.14 2.62 -4.31
C ASP A 109 2.53 3.90 -4.90
N ALA A 110 3.19 5.05 -4.71
CA ALA A 110 2.83 6.30 -5.37
C ALA A 110 2.83 6.18 -6.91
N LEU A 111 3.77 5.40 -7.45
CA LEU A 111 3.87 5.13 -8.89
C LEU A 111 2.75 4.19 -9.35
N VAL A 112 2.35 3.24 -8.51
CA VAL A 112 1.22 2.33 -8.79
C VAL A 112 -0.10 3.11 -8.80
N ILE A 113 -0.33 4.03 -7.85
CA ILE A 113 -1.47 4.96 -7.89
C ILE A 113 -1.47 5.77 -9.19
N ALA A 114 -0.33 6.34 -9.57
CA ALA A 114 -0.22 7.12 -10.80
C ALA A 114 -0.54 6.29 -12.05
N GLU A 115 -0.07 5.04 -12.10
CA GLU A 115 -0.40 4.09 -13.16
C GLU A 115 -1.91 3.81 -13.23
N ASN A 116 -2.55 3.53 -12.09
CA ASN A 116 -3.99 3.25 -12.03
C ASN A 116 -4.84 4.46 -12.39
N CYS A 117 -4.42 5.68 -12.01
CA CYS A 117 -5.08 6.90 -12.47
C CYS A 117 -5.03 7.02 -14.00
N ARG A 118 -3.87 6.73 -14.60
CA ARG A 118 -3.70 6.73 -16.07
C ARG A 118 -4.54 5.65 -16.74
N LEU A 119 -4.57 4.43 -16.20
CA LEU A 119 -5.37 3.31 -16.73
C LEU A 119 -6.87 3.61 -16.64
N ALA A 120 -7.32 4.26 -15.57
CA ALA A 120 -8.72 4.65 -15.36
C ALA A 120 -9.12 5.95 -16.09
N GLY A 121 -8.16 6.72 -16.61
CA GLY A 121 -8.41 8.00 -17.29
C GLY A 121 -8.83 9.13 -16.34
N ILE A 122 -8.37 9.10 -15.09
CA ILE A 122 -8.70 10.11 -14.06
C ILE A 122 -7.48 10.96 -13.68
N ALA A 123 -7.71 12.15 -13.11
CA ALA A 123 -6.66 13.00 -12.59
C ALA A 123 -6.01 12.38 -11.34
N ASN A 124 -4.68 12.41 -11.25
CA ASN A 124 -3.97 11.95 -10.06
C ASN A 124 -3.98 13.04 -8.96
N ARG A 125 -4.96 12.96 -8.06
CA ARG A 125 -5.07 13.89 -6.90
C ARG A 125 -4.12 13.56 -5.74
N PHE A 126 -3.33 12.49 -5.85
CA PHE A 126 -2.32 12.12 -4.85
C PHE A 126 -0.96 12.77 -5.13
N LEU A 127 -0.76 13.31 -6.34
CA LEU A 127 0.49 13.93 -6.74
C LEU A 127 0.89 15.04 -5.76
N GLY A 128 2.08 14.92 -5.17
CA GLY A 128 2.61 15.86 -4.19
C GLY A 128 2.11 15.66 -2.75
N ARG A 129 1.27 14.64 -2.49
CA ARG A 129 0.74 14.31 -1.15
C ARG A 129 1.29 13.01 -0.55
N THR A 130 1.89 12.17 -1.37
CA THR A 130 2.47 10.88 -0.98
C THR A 130 3.96 11.04 -0.73
N HIS A 131 4.45 10.44 0.36
CA HIS A 131 5.87 10.42 0.71
C HIS A 131 6.37 8.99 0.90
N ASP A 132 7.55 8.71 0.33
CA ASP A 132 8.20 7.41 0.47
C ASP A 132 9.01 7.35 1.77
N VAL A 133 8.67 6.40 2.65
CA VAL A 133 9.39 6.15 3.91
C VAL A 133 10.42 5.02 3.81
N TYR A 134 10.47 4.31 2.67
CA TYR A 134 11.40 3.20 2.45
C TYR A 134 12.86 3.56 2.76
N PRO A 135 13.42 4.72 2.34
CA PRO A 135 14.80 5.06 2.66
C PRO A 135 15.08 5.14 4.17
N HIS A 136 14.10 5.58 4.96
CA HIS A 136 14.22 5.72 6.41
C HIS A 136 14.19 4.36 7.09
N LEU A 137 13.26 3.49 6.67
CA LEU A 137 13.15 2.12 7.18
C LEU A 137 14.35 1.26 6.77
N LEU A 138 14.84 1.43 5.54
CA LEU A 138 16.03 0.74 5.04
C LEU A 138 17.27 1.13 5.85
N ALA A 139 17.46 2.44 6.11
CA ALA A 139 18.57 2.94 6.94
C ALA A 139 18.51 2.40 8.38
N ALA A 140 17.32 2.36 8.98
CA ALA A 140 17.14 1.88 10.35
C ALA A 140 17.40 0.37 10.50
N THR A 141 17.14 -0.41 9.46
CA THR A 141 17.35 -1.87 9.48
C THR A 141 18.76 -2.29 9.05
N GLY A 142 19.52 -1.41 8.38
CA GLY A 142 20.82 -1.72 7.80
C GLY A 142 20.76 -2.74 6.65
N ARG A 143 19.57 -2.95 6.06
CA ARG A 143 19.33 -3.89 4.96
C ARG A 143 19.67 -3.24 3.62
N THR A 144 19.87 -4.06 2.58
CA THR A 144 20.00 -3.61 1.19
C THR A 144 18.66 -3.60 0.44
N HIS A 145 17.69 -4.36 0.94
CA HIS A 145 16.32 -4.43 0.44
C HIS A 145 15.35 -4.71 1.60
N LEU A 146 14.12 -4.23 1.49
CA LEU A 146 13.07 -4.38 2.50
C LEU A 146 11.68 -4.52 1.85
N PHE A 147 10.88 -5.48 2.30
CA PHE A 147 9.43 -5.52 2.01
C PHE A 147 8.64 -5.17 3.27
N SER A 148 7.45 -4.57 3.12
CA SER A 148 6.56 -4.24 4.25
C SER A 148 6.25 -5.50 5.09
N ALA A 149 6.00 -6.63 4.43
CA ALA A 149 5.78 -7.94 5.06
C ALA A 149 6.92 -8.44 5.98
N ASP A 150 8.16 -7.95 5.81
CA ASP A 150 9.30 -8.32 6.66
C ASP A 150 9.39 -7.49 7.95
N LEU A 151 8.75 -6.32 7.97
CA LEU A 151 8.84 -5.35 9.06
C LEU A 151 8.47 -5.90 10.43
N PRO A 152 7.42 -6.73 10.60
CA PRO A 152 7.08 -7.25 11.92
C PRO A 152 8.23 -8.02 12.56
N LYS A 153 8.93 -8.84 11.77
CA LYS A 153 10.08 -9.60 12.25
C LYS A 153 11.30 -8.70 12.48
N LEU A 154 11.55 -7.73 11.61
CA LEU A 154 12.72 -6.86 11.70
C LEU A 154 12.66 -5.90 12.88
N PHE A 155 11.46 -5.47 13.24
CA PHE A 155 11.23 -4.50 14.30
C PHE A 155 10.64 -5.12 15.57
N ASP A 156 10.47 -6.44 15.67
CA ASP A 156 9.84 -7.12 16.81
C ASP A 156 8.45 -6.52 17.12
N LEU A 157 7.59 -6.51 16.10
CA LEU A 157 6.21 -6.07 16.18
C LEU A 157 5.30 -7.30 16.28
N ASP A 158 4.20 -7.16 17.01
CA ASP A 158 3.13 -8.15 16.99
C ASP A 158 2.55 -8.24 15.56
N PRO A 159 2.58 -9.41 14.91
CA PRO A 159 2.02 -9.56 13.57
C PRO A 159 0.52 -9.27 13.58
N CYS A 160 0.07 -8.35 12.72
CA CYS A 160 -1.34 -8.01 12.58
C CYS A 160 -1.88 -8.50 11.25
N GLY A 161 -1.93 -9.83 11.06
CA GLY A 161 -2.36 -10.46 9.83
C GLY A 161 -1.23 -11.16 9.07
N ARG A 162 -1.48 -11.43 7.79
CA ARG A 162 -0.54 -12.09 6.89
C ARG A 162 0.31 -11.02 6.19
N GLY A 163 1.58 -11.31 5.90
CA GLY A 163 2.34 -10.47 4.96
C GLY A 163 1.73 -10.57 3.55
N HIS A 164 1.84 -9.50 2.77
CA HIS A 164 1.12 -9.33 1.50
C HIS A 164 -0.41 -9.23 1.66
N ASP A 165 -0.85 -8.72 2.81
CA ASP A 165 -2.16 -8.12 2.99
C ASP A 165 -1.94 -6.63 3.21
N ALA A 166 -2.56 -5.79 2.38
CA ALA A 166 -2.27 -4.37 2.35
C ALA A 166 -2.55 -3.68 3.70
N LEU A 167 -3.56 -4.12 4.47
CA LEU A 167 -3.84 -3.48 5.77
C LEU A 167 -2.83 -3.94 6.83
N ALA A 168 -2.49 -5.23 6.85
CA ALA A 168 -1.45 -5.77 7.71
C ALA A 168 -0.10 -5.07 7.46
N ASP A 169 0.25 -4.89 6.20
CA ASP A 169 1.51 -4.26 5.78
C ASP A 169 1.51 -2.76 6.07
N ALA A 170 0.41 -2.03 5.86
CA ALA A 170 0.28 -0.64 6.30
C ALA A 170 0.47 -0.48 7.82
N ARG A 171 -0.07 -1.41 8.63
CA ARG A 171 0.14 -1.44 10.09
C ARG A 171 1.59 -1.76 10.45
N ALA A 172 2.22 -2.68 9.73
CA ALA A 172 3.63 -3.02 9.94
C ALA A 172 4.54 -1.82 9.65
N VAL A 173 4.25 -1.07 8.58
CA VAL A 173 4.93 0.20 8.26
C VAL A 173 4.73 1.21 9.39
N ALA A 174 3.50 1.42 9.86
CA ALA A 174 3.24 2.33 10.98
C ALA A 174 3.98 1.92 12.26
N GLY A 175 3.97 0.64 12.61
CA GLY A 175 4.67 0.11 13.79
C GLY A 175 6.20 0.24 13.68
N ALA A 176 6.76 0.05 12.49
CA ALA A 176 8.18 0.27 12.25
C ALA A 176 8.53 1.76 12.36
N LEU A 177 7.70 2.64 11.79
CA LEU A 177 7.83 4.10 11.90
C LEU A 177 7.78 4.58 13.36
N ALA A 178 6.96 3.97 14.21
CA ALA A 178 6.92 4.26 15.64
C ALA A 178 8.25 3.95 16.37
N LYS A 179 9.03 2.98 15.85
CA LYS A 179 10.30 2.55 16.44
C LYS A 179 11.52 3.25 15.84
N VAL A 180 11.38 3.93 14.70
CA VAL A 180 12.44 4.74 14.10
C VAL A 180 12.24 6.20 14.43
N ARG A 181 13.33 6.96 14.61
CA ARG A 181 13.23 8.42 14.69
C ARG A 181 12.90 8.93 13.29
N PHE A 182 11.61 9.15 13.02
CA PHE A 182 11.21 9.93 11.86
C PHE A 182 11.70 11.37 12.08
N PRO A 183 12.47 11.96 11.15
CA PRO A 183 13.00 13.31 11.36
C PRO A 183 11.85 14.31 11.51
N THR A 184 11.85 14.99 12.66
CA THR A 184 11.08 16.21 12.96
C THR A 184 11.47 17.38 12.06
#